data_AF-A0A2V7P629-F1
#
_entry.id   AF-A0A2V7P629-F1
#
_cell.length_a   1.000
_cell.length_b   1.000
_cell.length_c   1.000
_cell.angle_alpha   90.00
_cell.angle_beta   90.00
_cell.angle_gamma   90.00
#
_symmetry.space_group_name_H-M   'P 1'
#
loop_
_entity.id
_entity.type
_entity.pdbx_description
1 polymer ?
#
loop_
_entity_poly.entity_id
_entity_poly.type
_entity_poly.pdbx_seq_one_letter_code
_entity_poly.pdbx_strand_id
1 'polypeptide(L)'
;MDGPEFQPLAVVEVDAVRPERQGFTLTGLGTGGAEYQLDLHFEMPLDPRTRAVLGELFSHSELVVSRRSPPAALRDALRARAGRQNP
;
A
#
# COMPACT_ATOMS: atom_id res chain seq x y z
N MET A 1 -10.95 -24.33 10.71
CA MET A 1 -10.18 -23.52 11.68
C MET A 1 -9.77 -22.29 10.90
N ASP A 2 -10.61 -21.26 10.94
CA ASP A 2 -10.40 -20.04 10.15
C ASP A 2 -9.20 -19.31 10.72
N GLY A 3 -8.20 -19.05 9.86
CA GLY A 3 -7.02 -18.30 10.24
C GLY A 3 -7.40 -16.87 10.68
N PRO A 4 -6.47 -16.13 11.32
CA PRO A 4 -6.77 -14.76 11.74
C PRO A 4 -7.14 -13.90 10.53
N GLU A 5 -8.39 -13.46 10.50
CA GLU A 5 -8.96 -12.58 9.49
C GLU A 5 -8.26 -11.21 9.51
N PHE A 6 -8.23 -10.54 8.36
CA PHE A 6 -7.73 -9.17 8.30
C PHE A 6 -8.69 -8.25 9.04
N GLN A 7 -8.16 -7.52 10.03
CA GLN A 7 -8.90 -6.51 10.77
C GLN A 7 -8.78 -5.16 10.07
N PRO A 8 -9.88 -4.44 9.84
CA PRO A 8 -9.84 -3.11 9.24
C PRO A 8 -9.07 -2.14 10.14
N LEU A 9 -8.26 -1.29 9.53
CA LEU A 9 -7.49 -0.23 10.18
C LEU A 9 -7.99 1.16 9.85
N ALA A 10 -8.26 1.38 8.57
CA ALA A 10 -8.66 2.67 8.05
C ALA A 10 -9.42 2.50 6.74
N VAL A 11 -10.36 3.41 6.53
CA VAL A 11 -10.93 3.70 5.21
C VAL A 11 -10.46 5.11 4.90
N VAL A 12 -9.78 5.27 3.76
CA VAL A 12 -9.12 6.52 3.37
C VAL A 12 -9.70 6.96 2.04
N GLU A 13 -10.32 8.14 2.03
CA GLU A 13 -10.70 8.81 0.78
C GLU A 13 -9.45 9.46 0.20
N VAL A 14 -9.08 9.09 -1.03
CA VAL A 14 -7.90 9.65 -1.69
C VAL A 14 -8.20 11.07 -2.14
N ASP A 15 -7.39 12.03 -1.69
CA ASP A 15 -7.54 13.45 -2.04
C ASP A 15 -6.50 13.93 -3.06
N ALA A 16 -5.33 13.28 -3.11
CA ALA A 16 -4.30 13.57 -4.08
C ALA A 16 -3.51 12.32 -4.49
N VAL A 17 -3.14 12.30 -5.77
CA VAL A 17 -2.31 11.28 -6.38
C VAL A 17 -1.15 11.95 -7.08
N ARG A 18 0.06 11.60 -6.67
CA ARG A 18 1.30 12.08 -7.27
C ARG A 18 1.96 10.95 -8.05
N PRO A 19 2.10 11.05 -9.38
CA PRO A 19 2.86 10.07 -10.15
C PRO A 19 4.35 10.17 -9.81
N GLU A 20 4.96 9.02 -9.58
CA GLU A 20 6.38 8.86 -9.30
C GLU A 20 7.09 8.16 -10.46
N ARG A 21 8.43 8.11 -10.40
CA ARG A 21 9.22 7.45 -11.46
C ARG A 21 8.82 5.99 -11.69
N GLN A 22 8.45 5.28 -10.61
CA GLN A 22 8.07 3.86 -10.63
C GLN A 22 6.80 3.61 -9.81
N GLY A 23 5.80 4.47 -9.91
CA GLY A 23 4.51 4.26 -9.24
C GLY A 23 3.79 5.53 -8.88
N PHE A 24 3.18 5.56 -7.70
CA PHE A 24 2.36 6.67 -7.23
C PHE A 24 2.46 6.84 -5.72
N THR A 25 2.45 8.07 -5.25
CA THR A 25 2.14 8.41 -3.87
C THR A 25 0.68 8.87 -3.82
N LEU A 26 -0.10 8.28 -2.92
CA LEU A 26 -1.50 8.64 -2.68
C LEU A 26 -1.60 9.22 -1.28
N THR A 27 -2.30 10.34 -1.13
CA THR A 27 -2.66 10.91 0.17
C THR A 27 -4.16 10.94 0.36
N GLY A 28 -4.59 10.98 1.61
CA GLY A 28 -6.00 11.05 1.93
C GLY A 28 -6.27 11.13 3.42
N LEU A 29 -7.51 11.45 3.76
CA LEU A 29 -7.98 11.49 5.14
C LEU A 29 -8.71 10.20 5.48
N GLY A 30 -8.32 9.60 6.60
CA GLY A 30 -9.06 8.49 7.19
C GLY A 30 -10.29 8.96 7.95
N THR A 31 -11.22 8.04 8.22
CA THR A 31 -12.46 8.31 8.98
C THR A 31 -12.26 8.92 10.38
N GLY A 32 -11.05 8.84 10.93
CA GLY A 32 -10.66 9.50 12.19
C GLY A 32 -10.02 10.89 12.04
N GLY A 33 -9.98 11.46 10.84
CA GLY A 33 -9.30 12.72 10.53
C GLY A 33 -7.77 12.64 10.48
N ALA A 34 -7.21 11.44 10.63
CA ALA A 34 -5.79 11.20 10.43
C ALA A 34 -5.46 11.21 8.94
N GLU A 35 -4.33 11.82 8.59
CA GLU A 35 -3.80 11.80 7.23
C GLU A 35 -3.02 10.50 6.99
N TYR A 36 -3.22 9.92 5.80
CA TYR A 36 -2.56 8.71 5.35
C TYR A 36 -1.78 9.00 4.09
N GLN A 37 -0.57 8.44 4.00
CA GLN A 37 0.21 8.38 2.77
C GLN A 37 0.43 6.90 2.40
N LEU A 38 0.14 6.54 1.14
CA LEU A 38 0.40 5.23 0.58
C LEU A 38 1.32 5.36 -0.64
N ASP A 39 2.45 4.66 -0.61
CA ASP A 39 3.40 4.63 -1.72
C ASP A 39 3.30 3.30 -2.48
N LEU A 40 2.71 3.37 -3.68
CA LEU A 40 2.62 2.26 -4.63
C LEU A 40 3.86 2.23 -5.51
N HIS A 41 4.51 1.07 -5.57
CA HIS A 41 5.70 0.86 -6.39
C HIS A 41 5.46 -0.28 -7.38
N PHE A 42 5.80 -0.06 -8.66
CA PHE A 42 5.75 -1.10 -9.70
C PHE A 42 7.16 -1.55 -10.06
N GLU A 43 7.35 -2.86 -10.17
CA GLU A 43 8.63 -3.44 -10.61
C GLU A 43 8.95 -3.11 -12.07
N MET A 44 7.91 -2.94 -12.90
CA MET A 44 8.05 -2.57 -14.31
C MET A 44 7.65 -1.11 -14.54
N PRO A 45 8.35 -0.39 -15.44
CA PRO A 45 7.97 0.97 -15.79
C PRO A 45 6.61 0.98 -16.50
N LEU A 46 5.74 1.90 -16.10
CA LEU A 46 4.48 2.15 -16.79
C LEU A 46 4.72 3.10 -17.97
N ASP A 47 4.12 2.75 -19.11
CA ASP A 47 4.04 3.67 -20.24
C ASP A 47 3.18 4.90 -19.89
N PRO A 48 3.31 6.03 -20.63
CA PRO A 48 2.61 7.26 -20.31
C PRO A 48 1.08 7.14 -20.28
N ARG A 49 0.49 6.32 -21.16
CA ARG A 49 -0.97 6.15 -21.24
C ARG A 49 -1.47 5.37 -20.04
N THR A 50 -0.82 4.26 -19.71
CA THR A 50 -1.17 3.45 -18.53
C THR A 50 -1.03 4.27 -17.25
N ARG A 51 0.02 5.09 -17.14
CA ARG A 51 0.21 5.99 -16.00
C ARG A 51 -0.93 6.99 -15.85
N ALA A 52 -1.36 7.62 -16.94
CA ALA A 52 -2.47 8.59 -16.89
C ALA A 52 -3.78 7.94 -16.45
N VAL A 53 -4.10 6.77 -17.01
CA VAL A 53 -5.32 6.03 -16.64
C VAL A 53 -5.30 5.62 -15.16
N LEU A 54 -4.18 5.07 -14.67
CA LEU A 54 -4.08 4.68 -13.28
C LEU A 54 -4.13 5.90 -12.33
N GLY A 55 -3.50 7.01 -12.69
CA GLY A 55 -3.58 8.24 -11.90
C GLY A 55 -5.02 8.74 -11.74
N GLU A 56 -5.79 8.73 -12.83
CA GLU A 56 -7.21 9.11 -12.78
C GLU A 56 -8.02 8.15 -11.91
N LEU A 57 -7.83 6.83 -12.11
CA LEU A 57 -8.54 5.83 -11.30
C LEU A 57 -8.25 5.97 -9.81
N PHE A 58 -6.98 6.20 -9.44
CA PHE A 58 -6.59 6.40 -8.05
C PHE A 58 -7.17 7.67 -7.44
N SER A 59 -7.33 8.73 -8.23
CA SER A 59 -7.84 10.03 -7.75
C SER A 59 -9.31 9.98 -7.33
N HIS A 60 -10.07 8.99 -7.83
CA HIS A 60 -11.49 8.77 -7.50
C HIS A 60 -11.70 7.46 -6.73
N SER A 61 -10.70 7.04 -5.95
CA SER A 61 -10.72 5.76 -5.24
C SER A 61 -10.79 5.94 -3.72
N GLU A 62 -11.34 4.91 -3.08
CA GLU A 62 -11.28 4.72 -1.63
C GLU A 62 -10.30 3.57 -1.34
N LEU A 63 -9.44 3.77 -0.35
CA LEU A 63 -8.49 2.77 0.11
C LEU A 63 -8.95 2.17 1.44
N VAL A 64 -9.20 0.87 1.45
CA VAL A 64 -9.44 0.11 2.69
C VAL A 64 -8.14 -0.54 3.12
N VAL A 65 -7.58 -0.05 4.23
CA VAL A 65 -6.37 -0.60 4.84
C VAL A 65 -6.78 -1.57 5.93
N SER A 66 -6.32 -2.82 5.83
CA SER A 66 -6.57 -3.85 6.85
C SER A 66 -5.27 -4.53 7.24
N ARG A 67 -5.13 -4.92 8.51
CA ARG A 67 -3.96 -5.67 9.01
C ARG A 67 -4.34 -7.04 9.53
N ARG A 68 -3.41 -7.97 9.43
CA ARG A 68 -3.41 -9.20 10.23
C ARG A 68 -2.03 -9.42 10.81
N SER A 69 -1.98 -10.06 11.97
CA SER A 69 -0.72 -10.56 12.51
C SER A 69 -0.12 -11.58 11.54
N PRO A 70 1.13 -11.39 11.08
CA PRO A 70 1.75 -12.33 10.15
C PRO A 70 1.94 -13.70 10.84
N PRO A 71 1.78 -14.81 10.08
CA PRO A 71 2.10 -16.14 10.57
C PRO A 71 3.53 -16.18 11.12
N ALA A 72 3.76 -16.95 12.19
CA ALA A 72 5.08 -17.03 12.83
C ALA A 72 6.19 -17.41 11.82
N ALA A 73 5.91 -18.40 10.96
CA ALA A 73 6.84 -18.84 9.91
C ALA A 73 7.21 -17.70 8.93
N LEU A 74 6.27 -16.83 8.57
CA LEU A 74 6.55 -15.68 7.70
C LEU A 74 7.41 -14.64 8.43
N ARG A 75 7.14 -14.37 9.72
CA ARG A 75 7.96 -13.48 10.54
C ARG A 75 9.41 -13.96 10.62
N ASP A 76 9.59 -15.25 10.85
CA ASP A 76 10.93 -15.86 10.96
C ASP A 76 11.68 -15.82 9.62
N ALA A 77 10.99 -16.10 8.50
CA ALA A 77 11.57 -16.00 7.16
C ALA A 77 12.01 -14.57 6.81
N LEU A 78 11.20 -13.56 7.13
CA LEU A 78 11.54 -12.15 6.90
C LEU A 78 12.72 -11.71 7.76
N ARG A 79 12.76 -12.10 9.05
CA ARG A 79 13.90 -11.83 9.93
C ARG A 79 15.19 -12.48 9.41
N ALA A 80 15.11 -13.73 8.95
CA ALA A 80 16.25 -14.43 8.36
C ALA A 80 16.74 -13.77 7.06
N ARG A 81 15.84 -13.21 6.25
CA ARG A 81 16.21 -12.45 5.04
C ARG A 81 16.88 -11.12 5.38
N ALA A 82 16.33 -10.37 6.34
CA ALA A 82 16.92 -9.10 6.78
C ALA A 82 18.34 -9.29 7.35
N GLY A 83 18.56 -10.35 8.13
CA GLY A 83 19.89 -10.69 8.65
C GLY A 83 20.91 -11.09 7.58
N ARG A 84 20.48 -11.48 6.38
CA ARG A 84 21.38 -11.76 5.23
C ARG A 84 21.69 -10.53 4.38
N GLN A 85 20.86 -9.49 4.45
CA GLN A 85 21.05 -8.25 3.70
C GLN A 85 21.90 -7.22 4.45
N ASN A 86 22.32 -7.53 5.68
CA ASN A 86 23.18 -6.68 6.51
C ASN A 86 24.45 -7.45 6.96
N PRO A 87 25.38 -7.78 6.05
CA PRO A 87 26.73 -8.24 6.39
C PRO A 87 27.66 -7.09 6.77
#